data_AF-A0A4V1J8Z0-F1
#
_entry.id   AF-A0A4V1J8Z0-F1
#
_cell.length_a   1.000
_cell.length_b   1.000
_cell.length_c   1.000
_cell.angle_alpha   90.00
_cell.angle_beta   90.00
_cell.angle_gamma   90.00
#
_symmetry.space_group_name_H-M   'P 1'
#
loop_
_entity.id
_entity.type
_entity.pdbx_description
1 polymer ?
#
loop_
_entity_poly.entity_id
_entity_poly.type
_entity_poly.pdbx_seq_one_letter_code
_entity_poly.pdbx_strand_id
1 'polypeptide(L)'
;MRRDEMSSIKGYLDSKKVRTFSLAGLTTDIGIIMKESKDECAIGEQIFKIMLDYDQKFDDELYARISVKKLMVELYYMKYELDCEVKSLVQKVLAYAQHFCDDPAWSFLKSNEKDIIDEEGNVILKPMQEVRQQVVEGITTKVAIKTDAVTGKTKIKKGGKRILCLEMYRKHVVDEGMSNKDFVKLIIEKLDLTQAGANTYAWNCKAGIWV
;
A
#
# COMPACT_ATOMS: atom_id res chain seq x y z
N MET A 1 -13.42 -25.58 19.79
CA MET A 1 -14.16 -24.40 20.30
C MET A 1 -15.33 -24.89 21.16
N ARG A 2 -15.57 -24.31 22.33
CA ARG A 2 -16.61 -24.80 23.27
C ARG A 2 -18.00 -24.36 22.80
N ARG A 3 -19.03 -25.16 23.08
CA ARG A 3 -20.45 -24.83 22.77
C ARG A 3 -20.89 -23.47 23.34
N ASP A 4 -20.24 -23.05 24.42
CA ASP A 4 -20.49 -21.77 25.10
C ASP A 4 -20.03 -20.55 24.29
N GLU A 5 -18.97 -20.69 23.48
CA GLU A 5 -18.47 -19.63 22.58
C GLU A 5 -19.43 -19.42 21.40
N MET A 6 -20.05 -20.50 20.90
CA MET A 6 -21.07 -20.44 19.83
C MET A 6 -22.35 -19.70 20.25
N SER A 7 -22.83 -19.94 21.47
CA SER A 7 -24.01 -19.23 22.00
C SER A 7 -23.72 -17.75 22.26
N SER A 8 -22.46 -17.41 22.53
CA SER A 8 -22.02 -16.02 22.78
C SER A 8 -22.01 -15.19 21.50
N ILE A 9 -21.52 -15.72 20.37
CA ILE A 9 -21.45 -14.99 19.10
C ILE A 9 -22.83 -14.73 18.52
N LYS A 10 -23.69 -15.76 18.43
CA LYS A 10 -25.07 -15.60 17.98
C LYS A 10 -25.84 -14.65 18.90
N GLY A 11 -25.68 -14.83 20.21
CA GLY A 11 -26.28 -13.94 21.22
C GLY A 11 -25.80 -12.49 21.09
N TYR A 12 -24.52 -12.26 20.77
CA TYR A 12 -23.95 -10.93 20.53
C TYR A 12 -24.56 -10.29 19.28
N LEU A 13 -24.58 -11.01 18.16
CA LEU A 13 -25.15 -10.54 16.88
C LEU A 13 -26.67 -10.26 16.97
N ASP A 14 -27.38 -11.07 17.75
CA ASP A 14 -28.83 -10.91 17.98
C ASP A 14 -29.14 -9.87 19.07
N SER A 15 -28.16 -9.52 19.92
CA SER A 15 -28.37 -8.62 21.06
C SER A 15 -28.74 -7.20 20.61
N LYS A 16 -29.52 -6.52 21.45
CA LYS A 16 -29.77 -5.08 21.33
C LYS A 16 -28.49 -4.23 21.48
N LYS A 17 -27.32 -4.78 21.83
CA LYS A 17 -26.05 -4.02 21.89
C LYS A 17 -25.43 -3.80 20.51
N VAL A 18 -25.69 -4.68 19.54
CA VAL A 18 -25.37 -4.44 18.12
C VAL A 18 -26.40 -3.49 17.49
N ARG A 19 -27.54 -3.24 18.18
CA ARG A 19 -28.43 -2.13 17.83
C ARG A 19 -27.83 -0.85 18.40
N THR A 20 -27.29 -0.04 17.48
CA THR A 20 -26.83 1.36 17.56
C THR A 20 -25.28 1.52 17.65
N PHE A 21 -24.58 2.16 16.71
CA PHE A 21 -24.95 3.34 15.89
C PHE A 21 -24.39 3.43 14.45
N SER A 22 -23.57 2.50 13.93
CA SER A 22 -23.06 2.62 12.54
C SER A 22 -22.49 1.32 11.96
N LEU A 23 -22.47 1.24 10.63
CA LEU A 23 -21.75 0.21 9.86
C LEU A 23 -20.27 0.11 10.28
N ALA A 24 -19.67 1.24 10.65
CA ALA A 24 -18.30 1.32 11.15
C ALA A 24 -18.13 0.61 12.51
N GLY A 25 -19.12 0.71 13.41
CA GLY A 25 -19.12 -0.01 14.68
C GLY A 25 -19.17 -1.53 14.46
N LEU A 26 -20.15 -1.99 13.67
CA LEU A 26 -20.31 -3.40 13.33
C LEU A 26 -19.04 -4.02 12.75
N THR A 27 -18.42 -3.35 11.77
CA THR A 27 -17.21 -3.84 11.10
C THR A 27 -15.98 -3.82 12.01
N THR A 28 -15.93 -2.90 12.98
CA THR A 28 -14.88 -2.84 14.01
C THR A 28 -15.04 -3.98 15.00
N ASP A 29 -16.25 -4.19 15.52
CA ASP A 29 -16.56 -5.22 16.50
C ASP A 29 -16.29 -6.63 15.94
N ILE A 30 -16.74 -6.91 14.72
CA ILE A 30 -16.41 -8.17 14.04
C ILE A 30 -14.90 -8.30 13.82
N GLY A 31 -14.22 -7.20 13.50
CA GLY A 31 -12.76 -7.19 13.39
C GLY A 31 -12.05 -7.56 14.68
N ILE A 32 -12.57 -7.13 15.84
CA ILE A 32 -12.05 -7.48 17.16
C ILE A 32 -12.34 -8.96 17.46
N ILE A 33 -13.57 -9.42 17.27
CA ILE A 33 -13.97 -10.83 17.49
C ILE A 33 -13.09 -11.78 16.70
N MET A 34 -12.82 -11.47 15.42
CA MET A 34 -11.95 -12.29 14.59
C MET A 34 -10.51 -12.28 15.11
N LYS A 35 -9.94 -11.11 15.42
CA LYS A 35 -8.56 -11.01 15.92
C LYS A 35 -8.33 -11.63 17.29
N GLU A 36 -9.34 -11.63 18.15
CA GLU A 36 -9.29 -12.28 19.47
C GLU A 36 -9.48 -13.79 19.37
N SER A 37 -9.97 -14.29 18.23
CA SER A 37 -10.03 -15.72 17.96
C SER A 37 -8.62 -16.27 17.71
N LYS A 38 -8.40 -17.53 18.11
CA LYS A 38 -7.12 -18.22 17.85
C LYS A 38 -6.94 -18.61 16.38
N ASP A 39 -8.02 -18.62 15.61
CA ASP A 39 -8.06 -19.09 14.23
C ASP A 39 -9.13 -18.30 13.47
N GLU A 40 -8.66 -17.30 12.71
CA GLU A 40 -9.51 -16.38 11.97
C GLU A 40 -10.22 -17.04 10.78
N CYS A 41 -9.63 -18.10 10.22
CA CYS A 41 -10.27 -18.89 9.18
C CYS A 41 -11.45 -19.64 9.79
N ALA A 42 -11.22 -20.43 10.83
CA ALA A 42 -12.27 -21.24 11.46
C ALA A 42 -13.42 -20.39 12.01
N ILE A 43 -13.15 -19.21 12.59
CA ILE A 43 -14.21 -18.31 13.04
C ILE A 43 -14.97 -17.70 11.85
N GLY A 44 -14.29 -17.40 10.74
CA GLY A 44 -14.91 -16.91 9.53
C GLY A 44 -15.86 -17.93 8.91
N GLU A 45 -15.43 -19.18 8.78
CA GLU A 45 -16.27 -20.30 8.31
C GLU A 45 -17.52 -20.44 9.16
N GLN A 46 -17.37 -20.36 10.49
CA GLN A 46 -18.49 -20.43 11.42
C GLN A 46 -19.46 -19.27 11.28
N ILE A 47 -18.97 -18.05 11.07
CA ILE A 47 -19.86 -16.89 10.85
C ILE A 47 -20.68 -17.08 9.58
N PHE A 48 -20.08 -17.56 8.48
CA PHE A 48 -20.82 -17.88 7.26
C PHE A 48 -21.87 -18.97 7.49
N LYS A 49 -21.51 -20.03 8.22
CA LYS A 49 -22.44 -21.11 8.56
C LYS A 49 -23.60 -20.64 9.44
N ILE A 50 -23.33 -19.79 10.43
CA ILE A 50 -24.37 -19.28 11.34
C ILE A 50 -25.31 -18.30 10.63
N MET A 51 -24.76 -17.41 9.81
CA MET A 51 -25.53 -16.32 9.22
C MET A 51 -26.25 -16.71 7.93
N LEU A 52 -25.66 -17.60 7.12
CA LEU A 52 -26.17 -17.97 5.80
C LEU A 52 -26.48 -19.47 5.64
N ASP A 53 -26.22 -20.29 6.67
CA ASP A 53 -26.20 -21.76 6.55
C ASP A 53 -25.27 -22.27 5.42
N TYR A 54 -24.20 -21.54 5.16
CA TYR A 54 -23.28 -21.82 4.07
C TYR A 54 -21.89 -22.24 4.56
N ASP A 55 -21.43 -23.41 4.14
CA ASP A 55 -20.14 -24.00 4.51
C ASP A 55 -19.00 -23.42 3.66
N GLN A 56 -18.69 -22.14 3.87
CA GLN A 56 -17.51 -21.48 3.29
C GLN A 56 -16.24 -21.97 3.97
N LYS A 57 -15.19 -22.26 3.20
CA LYS A 57 -13.85 -22.57 3.72
C LYS A 57 -12.87 -21.44 3.45
N PHE A 58 -11.93 -21.22 4.37
CA PHE A 58 -10.88 -20.21 4.22
C PHE A 58 -9.49 -20.80 4.41
N ASP A 59 -8.57 -20.46 3.52
CA ASP A 59 -7.15 -20.83 3.56
C ASP A 59 -6.24 -19.64 3.93
N ASP A 60 -6.80 -18.43 3.99
CA ASP A 60 -6.08 -17.19 4.34
C ASP A 60 -6.88 -16.33 5.33
N GLU A 61 -6.22 -15.90 6.40
CA GLU A 61 -6.82 -15.12 7.49
C GLU A 61 -7.27 -13.72 7.04
N LEU A 62 -6.51 -13.07 6.16
CA LEU A 62 -6.88 -11.76 5.61
C LEU A 62 -8.14 -11.88 4.76
N TYR A 63 -8.22 -12.91 3.93
CA TYR A 63 -9.38 -13.19 3.10
C TYR A 63 -10.60 -13.55 3.93
N ALA A 64 -10.46 -14.36 4.98
CA ALA A 64 -11.52 -14.63 5.95
C ALA A 64 -12.06 -13.33 6.56
N ARG A 65 -11.18 -12.45 7.08
CA ARG A 65 -11.59 -11.16 7.67
C ARG A 65 -12.34 -10.25 6.69
N ILE A 66 -11.83 -10.12 5.47
CA ILE A 66 -12.47 -9.27 4.45
C ILE A 66 -13.85 -9.82 4.09
N SER A 67 -13.94 -11.13 3.86
CA SER A 67 -15.18 -11.81 3.48
C SER A 67 -16.25 -11.68 4.56
N VAL A 68 -15.88 -11.90 5.82
CA VAL A 68 -16.80 -11.76 6.97
C VAL A 68 -17.25 -10.30 7.13
N LYS A 69 -16.35 -9.32 7.04
CA LYS A 69 -16.74 -7.90 7.12
C LYS A 69 -17.70 -7.53 6.00
N LYS A 70 -17.45 -7.98 4.77
CA LYS A 70 -18.33 -7.73 3.63
C LYS A 70 -19.71 -8.37 3.84
N LEU A 71 -19.76 -9.61 4.32
CA LEU A 71 -20.99 -10.30 4.67
C LEU A 71 -21.82 -9.49 5.68
N MET A 72 -21.20 -9.04 6.77
CA MET A 72 -21.90 -8.25 7.80
C MET A 72 -22.43 -6.93 7.26
N VAL A 73 -21.71 -6.29 6.34
CA VAL A 73 -22.17 -5.07 5.67
C VAL A 73 -23.42 -5.33 4.82
N GLU A 74 -23.41 -6.39 4.01
CA GLU A 74 -24.57 -6.75 3.17
C GLU A 74 -25.79 -7.12 4.01
N LEU A 75 -25.60 -7.91 5.07
CA LEU A 75 -26.68 -8.26 6.00
C LEU A 75 -27.25 -7.04 6.73
N TYR A 76 -26.40 -6.06 7.05
CA TYR A 76 -26.84 -4.79 7.61
C TYR A 76 -27.71 -4.00 6.62
N TYR A 77 -27.28 -3.88 5.36
CA TYR A 77 -28.08 -3.20 4.33
C TYR A 77 -29.43 -3.90 4.10
N MET A 78 -29.43 -5.23 3.97
CA MET A 78 -30.65 -6.03 3.80
C MET A 78 -31.62 -5.86 4.97
N LYS A 79 -31.11 -5.95 6.21
CA LYS A 79 -31.94 -5.89 7.43
C LYS A 79 -32.69 -4.57 7.60
N TYR A 80 -32.07 -3.47 7.21
CA TYR A 80 -32.63 -2.14 7.41
C TYR A 80 -33.36 -1.61 6.18
N GLU A 81 -33.55 -2.45 5.14
CA GLU A 81 -34.07 -2.03 3.83
C GLU A 81 -33.42 -0.71 3.38
N LEU A 82 -32.13 -0.58 3.74
CA LEU A 82 -31.32 0.47 3.21
C LEU A 82 -31.10 0.02 1.79
N ASP A 83 -32.01 0.47 0.92
CA ASP A 83 -31.68 0.80 -0.46
C ASP A 83 -30.48 1.73 -0.32
N CYS A 84 -29.30 1.11 -0.23
CA CYS A 84 -28.13 1.75 -0.73
C CYS A 84 -28.59 2.11 -2.13
N GLU A 85 -28.81 3.40 -2.37
CA GLU A 85 -28.82 3.91 -3.71
C GLU A 85 -27.43 3.58 -4.25
N VAL A 86 -27.13 2.30 -4.53
CA VAL A 86 -25.83 1.81 -4.95
C VAL A 86 -25.50 2.58 -6.22
N LYS A 87 -26.51 2.86 -7.04
CA LYS A 87 -26.41 3.78 -8.16
C LYS A 87 -26.02 5.19 -7.77
N SER A 88 -26.64 5.85 -6.77
CA SER A 88 -26.27 7.22 -6.41
C SER A 88 -24.93 7.30 -5.67
N LEU A 89 -24.59 6.31 -4.84
CA LEU A 89 -23.31 6.22 -4.16
C LEU A 89 -22.19 5.88 -5.14
N VAL A 90 -22.40 4.91 -6.04
CA VAL A 90 -21.46 4.63 -7.14
C VAL A 90 -21.35 5.85 -8.05
N GLN A 91 -22.44 6.55 -8.38
CA GLN A 91 -22.36 7.80 -9.14
C GLN A 91 -21.58 8.89 -8.40
N LYS A 92 -21.76 9.06 -7.08
CA LYS A 92 -20.99 10.01 -6.27
C LYS A 92 -19.52 9.63 -6.17
N VAL A 93 -19.22 8.35 -6.00
CA VAL A 93 -17.84 7.82 -5.98
C VAL A 93 -17.20 7.96 -7.35
N LEU A 94 -17.91 7.67 -8.44
CA LEU A 94 -17.45 7.86 -9.81
C LEU A 94 -17.27 9.35 -10.13
N ALA A 95 -18.17 10.22 -9.69
CA ALA A 95 -18.04 11.67 -9.87
C ALA A 95 -16.87 12.24 -9.07
N TYR A 96 -16.64 11.75 -7.86
CA TYR A 96 -15.48 12.12 -7.05
C TYR A 96 -14.18 11.59 -7.67
N ALA A 97 -14.16 10.34 -8.13
CA ALA A 97 -13.01 9.76 -8.85
C ALA A 97 -12.72 10.51 -10.14
N GLN A 98 -13.76 10.90 -10.90
CA GLN A 98 -13.64 11.70 -12.11
C GLN A 98 -13.08 13.09 -11.78
N HIS A 99 -13.63 13.78 -10.78
CA HIS A 99 -13.12 15.06 -10.31
C HIS A 99 -11.67 14.97 -9.82
N PHE A 100 -11.31 13.88 -9.15
CA PHE A 100 -9.94 13.60 -8.73
C PHE A 100 -9.00 13.36 -9.94
N CYS A 101 -9.46 12.64 -10.96
CA CYS A 101 -8.72 12.47 -12.22
C CYS A 101 -8.59 13.76 -13.04
N ASP A 102 -9.57 14.66 -12.91
CA ASP A 102 -9.62 15.93 -13.64
C ASP A 102 -8.95 17.08 -12.91
N ASP A 103 -8.66 16.93 -11.62
CA ASP A 103 -7.94 17.93 -10.82
C ASP A 103 -6.50 18.13 -11.36
N PRO A 104 -6.17 19.34 -11.85
CA PRO A 104 -4.82 19.67 -12.33
C PRO A 104 -3.74 19.53 -11.26
N ALA A 105 -4.09 19.63 -9.98
CA ALA A 105 -3.16 19.42 -8.86
C ALA A 105 -2.74 17.95 -8.71
N TRP A 106 -3.55 17.01 -9.23
CA TRP A 106 -3.30 15.58 -9.24
C TRP A 106 -2.88 15.03 -10.61
N SER A 107 -2.60 15.93 -11.57
CA SER A 107 -2.15 15.64 -12.94
C SER A 107 -0.82 14.87 -13.06
N PHE A 108 -0.18 14.46 -11.95
CA PHE A 108 0.94 13.52 -12.00
C PHE A 108 0.54 12.14 -12.57
N LEU A 109 -0.77 11.79 -12.57
CA LEU A 109 -1.33 10.60 -13.23
C LEU A 109 -1.80 10.87 -14.68
N LYS A 110 -2.13 12.12 -15.02
CA LYS A 110 -2.16 12.56 -16.42
C LYS A 110 -0.73 12.85 -16.81
N SER A 111 0.07 11.79 -16.92
CA SER A 111 1.41 11.90 -17.49
C SER A 111 1.31 12.81 -18.70
N ASN A 112 2.02 13.94 -18.67
CA ASN A 112 2.39 14.68 -19.86
C ASN A 112 3.37 13.83 -20.71
N GLU A 113 3.08 12.54 -20.86
CA GLU A 113 3.55 11.73 -21.96
C GLU A 113 2.68 12.20 -23.12
N LYS A 114 3.18 13.20 -23.84
CA LYS A 114 2.86 13.33 -25.25
C LYS A 114 3.07 11.94 -25.84
N ASP A 115 1.99 11.21 -26.05
CA ASP A 115 2.00 10.03 -26.90
C ASP A 115 2.68 10.48 -28.19
N ILE A 116 3.81 9.87 -28.51
CA ILE A 116 4.46 10.10 -29.79
C ILE A 116 3.61 9.29 -30.76
N ILE A 117 2.64 9.97 -31.37
CA ILE A 117 1.81 9.43 -32.43
C ILE A 117 2.68 9.46 -33.70
N ASP A 118 2.78 8.34 -34.42
CA ASP A 118 3.41 8.33 -35.74
C ASP A 118 2.54 9.08 -36.78
N GLU A 119 3.07 9.27 -37.99
CA GLU A 119 2.35 9.93 -39.10
C GLU A 119 1.08 9.16 -39.52
N GLU A 120 0.90 7.92 -39.05
CA GLU A 120 -0.20 7.02 -39.36
C GLU A 120 -1.26 6.93 -38.24
N GLY A 121 -1.06 7.65 -37.13
CA GLY A 121 -2.03 7.72 -36.04
C GLY A 121 -1.92 6.61 -34.98
N ASN A 122 -0.87 5.79 -35.01
CA ASN A 122 -0.68 4.72 -34.02
C ASN A 122 0.02 5.24 -32.76
N VAL A 123 -0.43 4.73 -31.61
CA VAL A 123 0.18 4.99 -30.31
C VAL A 123 1.45 4.15 -30.20
N ILE A 124 2.62 4.80 -30.31
CA ILE A 124 3.90 4.13 -30.00
C ILE A 124 4.01 4.02 -28.48
N LEU A 125 3.59 2.88 -27.92
CA LEU A 125 3.93 2.50 -26.55
C LEU A 125 5.46 2.47 -26.46
N LYS A 126 6.06 3.40 -25.69
CA LYS A 126 7.50 3.34 -25.44
C LYS A 126 7.82 1.97 -24.84
N PRO A 127 8.74 1.20 -25.42
CA PRO A 127 9.15 -0.07 -24.83
C PRO A 127 9.62 0.21 -23.41
N MET A 128 9.09 -0.56 -22.46
CA MET A 128 9.47 -0.55 -21.05
C MET A 128 11.00 -0.60 -20.97
N GLN A 129 11.64 0.55 -20.74
CA GLN A 129 13.08 0.70 -20.89
C GLN A 129 13.81 -0.29 -19.99
N GLU A 130 14.75 -1.01 -20.60
CA GLU A 130 15.64 -1.96 -19.92
C GLU A 130 16.28 -1.34 -18.68
N VAL A 131 16.09 -2.02 -17.55
CA VAL A 131 16.74 -1.66 -16.28
C VAL A 131 18.23 -1.94 -16.41
N ARG A 132 19.01 -0.92 -16.78
CA ARG A 132 20.47 -0.98 -16.72
C ARG A 132 20.93 -0.89 -15.27
N GLN A 133 21.93 -1.68 -14.91
CA GLN A 133 22.53 -1.73 -13.57
C GLN A 133 23.71 -0.77 -13.52
N GLN A 134 23.77 0.12 -12.52
CA GLN A 134 24.98 0.89 -12.23
C GLN A 134 25.66 0.28 -11.00
N VAL A 135 26.96 0.06 -11.12
CA VAL A 135 27.85 -0.29 -10.01
C VAL A 135 28.53 1.01 -9.59
N VAL A 136 28.44 1.38 -8.31
CA VAL A 136 29.24 2.47 -7.76
C VAL A 136 30.62 1.90 -7.44
N GLU A 137 31.68 2.58 -7.86
CA GLU A 137 33.05 2.11 -7.69
C GLU A 137 33.34 1.75 -6.21
N GLY A 138 33.66 0.48 -5.96
CA GLY A 138 33.90 -0.05 -4.61
C GLY A 138 32.66 -0.51 -3.81
N ILE A 139 31.46 -0.53 -4.42
CA ILE A 139 30.21 -1.10 -3.86
C ILE A 139 29.54 -1.98 -4.93
N THR A 140 29.41 -3.28 -4.66
CA THR A 140 28.90 -4.30 -5.60
C THR A 140 27.38 -4.24 -5.83
N THR A 141 26.68 -3.31 -5.19
CA THR A 141 25.22 -3.28 -5.17
C THR A 141 24.63 -2.76 -6.47
N LYS A 142 23.86 -3.63 -7.14
CA LYS A 142 23.15 -3.32 -8.38
C LYS A 142 21.89 -2.52 -8.06
N VAL A 143 21.73 -1.36 -8.69
CA VAL A 143 20.53 -0.52 -8.54
C VAL A 143 19.82 -0.27 -9.86
N ALA A 144 18.49 -0.15 -9.77
CA ALA A 144 17.65 0.20 -10.91
C ALA A 144 17.81 1.68 -11.27
N ILE A 145 18.06 1.95 -12.54
CA ILE A 145 18.20 3.31 -13.07
C ILE A 145 16.98 3.67 -13.91
N LYS A 146 16.68 4.98 -14.01
CA LYS A 146 15.75 5.54 -15.00
C LYS A 146 16.54 6.48 -15.91
N THR A 147 16.49 6.23 -17.21
CA THR A 147 17.03 7.15 -18.20
C THR A 147 15.93 8.12 -18.62
N ASP A 148 16.21 9.41 -18.53
CA ASP A 148 15.30 10.43 -19.04
C ASP A 148 15.30 10.36 -20.58
N ALA A 149 14.13 10.10 -21.16
CA ALA A 149 13.97 9.95 -22.61
C ALA A 149 14.22 11.27 -23.37
N VAL A 150 14.14 12.42 -22.71
CA VAL A 150 14.31 13.73 -23.35
C VAL A 150 15.75 14.23 -23.24
N THR A 151 16.38 14.02 -22.09
CA THR A 151 17.74 14.56 -21.82
C THR A 151 18.85 13.52 -21.94
N GLY A 152 18.52 12.23 -22.07
CA GLY A 152 19.47 11.13 -22.05
C GLY A 152 20.17 10.94 -20.70
N LYS A 153 19.84 11.75 -19.68
CA LYS A 153 20.46 11.68 -18.35
C LYS A 153 19.96 10.48 -17.58
N THR A 154 20.90 9.72 -17.07
CA THR A 154 20.69 8.48 -16.32
C THR A 154 20.60 8.81 -14.84
N LYS A 155 19.42 8.65 -14.21
CA LYS A 155 19.16 8.99 -12.80
C LYS A 155 18.79 7.75 -11.99
N ILE A 156 19.48 7.53 -10.88
CA ILE A 156 19.19 6.43 -9.94
C ILE A 156 17.83 6.65 -9.28
N LYS A 157 16.97 5.63 -9.23
CA LYS A 157 15.66 5.70 -8.56
C LYS A 157 15.81 5.88 -7.04
N LYS A 158 14.80 6.46 -6.39
CA LYS A 158 14.78 6.72 -4.93
C LYS A 158 15.15 5.49 -4.10
N GLY A 159 14.61 4.32 -4.43
CA GLY A 159 14.94 3.06 -3.77
C GLY A 159 16.41 2.66 -3.93
N GLY A 160 16.98 2.82 -5.13
CA GLY A 160 18.39 2.55 -5.40
C GLY A 160 19.33 3.50 -4.64
N LYS A 161 18.99 4.79 -4.59
CA LYS A 161 19.76 5.77 -3.80
C LYS A 161 19.79 5.42 -2.31
N ARG A 162 18.68 4.91 -1.76
CA ARG A 162 18.63 4.45 -0.37
C ARG A 162 19.59 3.30 -0.10
N ILE A 163 19.58 2.27 -0.95
CA ILE A 163 20.44 1.09 -0.80
C ILE A 163 21.92 1.50 -0.91
N LEU A 164 22.28 2.29 -1.92
CA LEU A 164 23.65 2.76 -2.07
C LEU A 164 24.11 3.62 -0.90
N CYS A 165 23.24 4.51 -0.40
CA CYS A 165 23.58 5.33 0.75
C CYS A 165 23.83 4.49 2.02
N LEU A 166 23.10 3.39 2.20
CA LEU A 166 23.30 2.49 3.34
C LEU A 166 24.66 1.78 3.26
N GLU A 167 25.00 1.26 2.08
CA GLU A 167 26.29 0.60 1.83
C GLU A 167 27.46 1.57 1.95
N MET A 168 27.33 2.78 1.40
CA MET A 168 28.33 3.85 1.57
C MET A 168 28.49 4.25 3.03
N TYR A 169 27.40 4.28 3.81
CA TYR A 169 27.46 4.63 5.23
C TYR A 169 28.21 3.56 6.04
N ARG A 170 27.92 2.28 5.80
CA ARG A 170 28.64 1.17 6.44
C ARG A 170 30.14 1.26 6.16
N LYS A 171 30.51 1.33 4.88
CA LYS A 171 31.92 1.39 4.49
C LYS A 171 32.64 2.64 5.01
N HIS A 172 32.12 3.82 4.71
CA HIS A 172 32.88 5.05 4.97
C HIS A 172 32.71 5.57 6.39
N VAL A 173 31.52 5.48 6.99
CA VAL A 173 31.29 6.04 8.34
C VAL A 173 31.57 5.01 9.42
N VAL A 174 31.11 3.77 9.25
CA VAL A 174 31.28 2.72 10.28
C VAL A 174 32.67 2.10 10.21
N ASP A 175 33.12 1.66 9.02
CA ASP A 175 34.40 0.96 8.89
C ASP A 175 35.60 1.92 8.83
N GLU A 176 35.50 3.02 8.06
CA GLU A 176 36.59 3.98 7.87
C GLU A 176 36.54 5.19 8.83
N GLY A 177 35.45 5.36 9.61
CA GLY A 177 35.33 6.44 10.61
C GLY A 177 35.12 7.84 10.03
N MET A 178 34.61 7.97 8.79
CA MET A 178 34.34 9.25 8.13
C MET A 178 33.36 10.12 8.92
N SER A 179 33.64 11.43 8.98
CA SER A 179 32.73 12.37 9.64
C SER A 179 31.39 12.48 8.90
N ASN A 180 30.30 12.73 9.63
CA ASN A 180 28.98 12.88 9.02
C ASN A 180 28.91 14.06 8.03
N LYS A 181 29.73 15.10 8.22
CA LYS A 181 29.80 16.25 7.30
C LYS A 181 30.44 15.85 5.97
N ASP A 182 31.50 15.04 6.02
CA ASP A 182 32.18 14.57 4.81
C ASP A 182 31.36 13.50 4.09
N PHE A 183 30.67 12.65 4.85
CA PHE A 183 29.72 11.70 4.29
C PHE A 183 28.59 12.39 3.51
N VAL A 184 28.03 13.48 4.04
CA VAL A 184 27.00 14.27 3.33
C VAL A 184 27.53 14.82 2.01
N LYS A 185 28.77 15.33 1.97
CA LYS A 185 29.39 15.81 0.72
C LYS A 185 29.57 14.67 -0.28
N LEU A 186 30.04 13.51 0.19
CA LEU A 186 30.25 12.32 -0.64
C LEU A 186 28.96 11.86 -1.32
N ILE A 187 27.85 11.77 -0.59
CA ILE A 187 26.57 11.30 -1.16
C ILE A 187 25.88 12.36 -2.04
N ILE A 188 26.15 13.65 -1.83
CA ILE A 188 25.71 14.71 -2.77
C ILE A 188 26.37 14.48 -4.13
N GLU A 189 27.70 14.29 -4.14
CA GLU A 189 28.48 14.10 -5.34
C GLU A 189 28.14 12.78 -6.04
N LYS A 190 28.10 11.67 -5.28
CA LYS A 190 27.95 10.32 -5.87
C LYS A 190 26.50 9.94 -6.19
N LEU A 191 25.52 10.46 -5.47
CA LEU A 191 24.11 10.09 -5.65
C LEU A 191 23.25 11.20 -6.26
N ASP A 192 23.84 12.33 -6.66
CA ASP A 192 23.12 13.48 -7.24
C ASP A 192 21.94 13.88 -6.33
N LEU A 193 22.25 14.14 -5.06
CA LEU A 193 21.28 14.53 -4.04
C LEU A 193 21.39 16.03 -3.76
N THR A 194 20.26 16.68 -3.48
CA THR A 194 20.27 18.03 -2.91
C THR A 194 20.84 17.99 -1.49
N GLN A 195 21.36 19.11 -0.99
CA GLN A 195 21.88 19.22 0.38
C GLN A 195 20.85 18.74 1.43
N ALA A 196 19.59 19.14 1.28
CA ALA A 196 18.50 18.72 2.16
C ALA A 196 18.23 17.20 2.08
N GLY A 197 18.25 16.64 0.86
CA GLY A 197 18.12 15.21 0.64
C GLY A 197 19.26 14.43 1.28
N ALA A 198 20.51 14.84 1.06
CA ALA A 198 21.68 14.20 1.64
C ALA A 198 21.68 14.23 3.18
N ASN A 199 21.32 15.36 3.79
CA ASN A 199 21.17 15.47 5.24
C ASN A 199 20.13 14.47 5.79
N THR A 200 19.00 14.33 5.10
CA THR A 200 17.93 13.38 5.48
C THR A 200 18.41 11.94 5.39
N TYR A 201 19.14 11.60 4.32
CA TYR A 201 19.70 10.27 4.11
C TYR A 201 20.74 9.92 5.17
N ALA A 202 21.69 10.81 5.44
CA ALA A 202 22.70 10.62 6.47
C ALA A 202 22.08 10.46 7.87
N TRP A 203 21.05 11.26 8.19
CA TRP A 203 20.32 11.14 9.45
C TRP A 203 19.60 9.78 9.58
N ASN A 204 18.90 9.34 8.53
CA ASN A 204 18.22 8.04 8.55
C ASN A 204 19.19 6.86 8.71
N CYS A 205 20.37 6.92 8.09
CA CYS A 205 21.42 5.92 8.29
C CYS A 205 21.93 5.92 9.74
N LYS A 206 22.24 7.11 10.29
CA LYS A 206 22.71 7.25 11.67
C LYS A 206 21.67 6.82 12.71
N ALA A 207 20.40 7.10 12.45
CA ALA A 207 19.29 6.76 13.33
C ALA A 207 18.85 5.29 13.22
N GLY A 208 19.45 4.51 12.31
CA GLY A 208 19.10 3.10 12.13
C GLY A 208 17.72 2.85 11.51
N ILE A 209 17.08 3.87 10.93
CA ILE A 209 15.72 3.78 10.38
C ILE A 209 15.67 2.90 9.12
N TRP A 210 16.80 2.79 8.42
CA TRP A 210 16.90 2.04 7.17
C TRP A 210 17.55 0.68 7.29
N VAL A 211 17.80 0.22 8.51
CA VAL A 211 18.31 -1.13 8.83
C VAL A 211 17.20 -2.16 8.66
#